data_AF-A0A5R9P0B3-F1
#
_entry.id   AF-A0A5R9P0B3-F1
#
_cell.length_a   1.000
_cell.length_b   1.000
_cell.length_c   1.000
_cell.angle_alpha   90.00
_cell.angle_beta   90.00
_cell.angle_gamma   90.00
#
_symmetry.space_group_name_H-M   'P 1'
#
loop_
_entity.id
_entity.type
_entity.pdbx_description
1 polymer ?
#
loop_
_entity_poly.entity_id
_entity_poly.type
_entity_poly.pdbx_seq_one_letter_code
_entity_poly.pdbx_strand_id
1 'polypeptide(L)'
;MLKTMKTVLNGLDGTVRLMGVGANLALVSGFAWATNKLYDKATSAWATVGPIPKLDIPSLTTWATSPGVVDKLIAMGSLWVYAILTIGCGWMTILGLRWCYHLVLAIVQQLKMQADKALA
;
A
#
# COMPACT_ATOMS: atom_id res chain seq x y z
N MET A 1 29.24 3.88 36.16
CA MET A 1 28.02 3.07 35.93
C MET A 1 26.93 3.86 35.19
N LEU A 2 26.46 5.00 35.70
CA LEU A 2 25.39 5.81 35.06
C LEU A 2 25.69 6.27 33.61
N LYS A 3 26.93 6.72 33.32
CA LYS A 3 27.34 7.12 31.95
C LYS A 3 27.29 5.96 30.95
N THR A 4 27.80 4.79 31.34
CA THR A 4 27.79 3.57 30.51
C THR A 4 26.36 3.12 30.21
N MET A 5 25.49 3.15 31.22
CA MET A 5 24.08 2.79 31.09
C MET A 5 23.34 3.73 30.11
N LYS A 6 23.60 5.04 30.21
CA LYS A 6 23.04 6.04 29.29
C LYS A 6 23.48 5.82 27.84
N THR A 7 24.75 5.52 27.61
CA THR A 7 25.26 5.22 26.25
C THR A 7 24.62 3.98 25.65
N VAL A 8 24.49 2.91 26.43
CA VAL A 8 23.85 1.66 25.96
C VAL A 8 22.37 1.90 25.63
N LEU A 9 21.63 2.60 26.49
CA LEU A 9 20.22 2.93 26.27
C LEU A 9 20.03 3.79 25.01
N ASN A 10 20.90 4.78 24.79
CA ASN A 10 20.86 5.61 23.58
C ASN A 10 21.16 4.80 22.31
N GLY A 11 22.10 3.85 22.38
CA GLY A 11 22.40 2.94 21.28
C GLY A 11 21.21 2.05 20.94
N LEU A 12 20.55 1.49 21.97
CA LEU A 12 19.35 0.67 21.82
C LEU A 12 18.17 1.44 21.21
N ASP A 13 17.92 2.68 21.67
CA ASP A 13 16.88 3.55 21.08
C ASP A 13 17.16 3.81 19.59
N GLY A 14 18.42 4.09 19.24
CA GLY A 14 18.85 4.26 17.85
C GLY A 14 18.59 3.02 16.98
N THR A 15 18.97 1.83 17.47
CA THR A 15 18.76 0.56 16.74
C THR A 15 17.28 0.25 16.55
N VAL A 16 16.46 0.41 17.60
CA VAL A 16 15.00 0.16 17.51
C VAL A 16 14.34 1.09 16.50
N ARG A 17 14.73 2.37 16.47
CA ARG A 17 14.23 3.32 15.47
C ARG A 17 14.62 2.94 14.05
N LEU A 18 15.88 2.54 13.82
CA LEU A 18 16.33 2.10 12.50
C LEU A 18 15.61 0.84 12.02
N MET A 19 15.37 -0.13 12.91
CA MET A 19 14.57 -1.31 12.58
C MET A 19 13.13 -0.93 12.22
N GLY A 20 12.52 0.02 12.95
CA GLY A 20 11.19 0.55 12.64
C GLY A 20 11.14 1.22 11.26
N VAL A 21 12.17 1.99 10.89
CA VAL A 21 12.29 2.60 9.55
C VAL A 21 12.39 1.52 8.46
N GLY A 22 13.24 0.51 8.68
CA GLY A 22 13.43 -0.59 7.73
C GLY A 22 12.14 -1.39 7.51
N ALA A 23 11.44 -1.75 8.59
CA ALA A 23 10.16 -2.44 8.53
C ALA A 23 9.11 -1.61 7.78
N ASN A 24 9.05 -0.30 8.03
CA ASN A 24 8.08 0.55 7.34
C ASN A 24 8.38 0.62 5.83
N LEU A 25 9.64 0.83 5.43
CA LEU A 25 10.04 0.83 4.02
C LEU A 25 9.73 -0.50 3.31
N ALA A 26 9.97 -1.63 3.98
CA ALA A 26 9.60 -2.94 3.46
C ALA A 26 8.09 -3.08 3.26
N LEU A 27 7.28 -2.61 4.22
CA LEU A 27 5.81 -2.62 4.11
C LEU A 27 5.32 -1.71 2.99
N VAL A 28 5.84 -0.49 2.85
CA VAL A 28 5.48 0.42 1.74
C VAL A 28 5.78 -0.22 0.40
N SER A 29 6.95 -0.84 0.26
CA SER A 29 7.35 -1.52 -0.98
C SER A 29 6.45 -2.73 -1.24
N GLY A 30 6.11 -3.49 -0.20
CA GLY A 30 5.17 -4.61 -0.27
C GLY A 30 3.77 -4.19 -0.70
N PHE A 31 3.24 -3.09 -0.15
CA PHE A 31 1.95 -2.54 -0.56
C PHE A 31 1.97 -2.01 -2.00
N ALA A 32 3.05 -1.35 -2.43
CA ALA A 32 3.19 -0.90 -3.82
C ALA A 32 3.19 -2.08 -4.79
N TRP A 33 3.94 -3.14 -4.47
CA TRP A 33 3.96 -4.37 -5.26
C TRP A 33 2.60 -5.07 -5.28
N ALA A 34 1.95 -5.20 -4.12
CA ALA A 34 0.62 -5.82 -4.01
C ALA A 34 -0.42 -5.05 -4.80
N THR A 35 -0.37 -3.71 -4.78
CA THR A 35 -1.27 -2.83 -5.56
C THR A 35 -1.20 -3.17 -7.05
N ASN A 36 0.01 -3.24 -7.61
CA ASN A 36 0.18 -3.61 -9.02
C ASN A 36 -0.37 -5.01 -9.33
N LYS A 37 -0.06 -6.01 -8.49
CA LYS A 37 -0.54 -7.38 -8.69
C LYS A 37 -2.06 -7.51 -8.60
N LEU A 38 -2.68 -6.80 -7.66
CA LEU A 38 -4.13 -6.81 -7.49
C LEU A 38 -4.83 -6.04 -8.62
N TYR A 39 -4.22 -4.98 -9.13
CA TYR A 39 -4.70 -4.24 -10.29
C TYR A 39 -4.71 -5.13 -11.56
N ASP A 40 -3.63 -5.87 -11.82
CA ASP A 40 -3.56 -6.82 -12.93
C ASP A 40 -4.66 -7.88 -12.83
N LYS A 41 -4.93 -8.38 -11.62
CA LYS A 41 -6.02 -9.34 -11.38
C LYS A 41 -7.41 -8.72 -11.58
N ALA A 42 -7.61 -7.48 -11.12
CA ALA A 42 -8.87 -6.76 -11.30
C ALA A 42 -9.15 -6.51 -12.78
N THR A 43 -8.15 -6.08 -13.55
CA THR A 43 -8.29 -5.85 -15.01
C THR A 43 -8.54 -7.15 -15.77
N SER A 44 -7.87 -8.25 -15.40
CA SER A 44 -8.15 -9.57 -15.96
C SER A 44 -9.58 -10.03 -15.66
N ALA A 45 -10.07 -9.85 -14.42
CA ALA A 45 -11.45 -10.18 -14.07
C ALA A 45 -12.45 -9.32 -14.85
N TRP A 46 -12.18 -8.03 -15.01
CA TRP A 46 -13.00 -7.12 -15.81
C TRP A 46 -13.14 -7.58 -17.27
N ALA A 47 -12.04 -8.02 -17.88
CA ALA A 47 -12.06 -8.56 -19.24
C ALA A 47 -12.96 -9.80 -19.37
N THR A 48 -13.06 -10.62 -18.31
CA THR A 48 -13.93 -11.81 -18.27
C THR A 48 -15.41 -11.48 -18.08
N VAL A 49 -15.76 -10.38 -17.39
CA VAL A 49 -17.15 -9.96 -17.17
C VAL A 49 -17.87 -9.65 -18.49
N GLY A 50 -17.13 -9.12 -19.47
CA GLY A 50 -17.69 -8.70 -20.76
C GLY A 50 -18.58 -7.45 -20.64
N PRO A 51 -19.42 -7.15 -21.64
CA PRO A 51 -20.27 -5.97 -21.61
C PRO A 51 -21.30 -6.05 -20.48
N ILE A 52 -21.36 -4.99 -19.66
CA ILE A 52 -22.39 -4.85 -18.63
C ILE A 52 -23.76 -4.73 -19.32
N PRO A 53 -24.74 -5.58 -18.97
CA PRO A 53 -26.07 -5.50 -19.55
C PRO A 53 -26.74 -4.18 -19.15
N LYS A 54 -27.56 -3.64 -20.04
CA LYS A 54 -28.45 -2.54 -19.70
C LYS A 54 -29.38 -2.98 -18.56
N LEU A 55 -29.75 -2.03 -17.70
CA LEU A 55 -30.69 -2.25 -16.60
C LEU A 55 -32.14 -2.31 -17.11
N ASP A 56 -32.40 -3.26 -18.01
CA ASP A 56 -33.73 -3.63 -18.49
C ASP A 56 -33.90 -5.16 -18.42
N ILE A 57 -35.13 -5.62 -18.21
CA ILE A 57 -35.44 -7.05 -18.00
C ILE A 57 -34.96 -7.92 -19.18
N PRO A 58 -35.19 -7.54 -20.45
CA PRO A 58 -34.68 -8.31 -21.59
C PRO A 58 -33.16 -8.49 -21.57
N SER A 59 -32.41 -7.39 -21.40
CA SER A 59 -30.94 -7.41 -21.40
C SER A 59 -30.36 -8.21 -20.24
N LEU A 60 -30.95 -8.10 -19.04
CA LEU A 60 -30.55 -8.88 -17.88
C LEU A 60 -30.83 -10.37 -18.07
N THR A 61 -31.97 -10.70 -18.67
CA THR A 61 -32.34 -12.10 -18.95
C THR A 61 -31.36 -12.71 -19.94
N THR A 62 -31.06 -12.02 -21.05
CA THR A 62 -30.09 -12.49 -22.04
C THR A 62 -28.69 -12.67 -21.44
N TRP A 63 -28.27 -11.78 -20.55
CA TRP A 63 -26.99 -11.91 -19.86
C TRP A 63 -26.98 -13.10 -18.90
N ALA A 64 -28.05 -13.28 -18.11
CA ALA A 64 -28.19 -14.35 -17.14
C ALA A 64 -28.29 -15.75 -17.79
N THR A 65 -28.83 -15.84 -19.01
CA THR A 65 -28.92 -17.10 -19.76
C THR A 65 -27.74 -17.34 -20.69
N SER A 66 -26.74 -16.45 -20.71
CA SER A 66 -25.58 -16.60 -21.58
C SER A 66 -24.68 -17.77 -21.14
N PRO A 67 -24.08 -18.52 -22.09
CA PRO A 67 -23.06 -19.52 -21.76
C PRO A 67 -21.92 -18.89 -20.94
N GLY A 68 -21.46 -19.59 -19.90
CA GLY A 68 -20.41 -19.10 -19.00
C GLY A 68 -20.87 -18.03 -18.00
N VAL A 69 -22.18 -17.88 -17.74
CA VAL A 69 -22.69 -16.91 -16.74
C VAL A 69 -22.09 -17.11 -15.35
N VAL A 70 -21.82 -18.35 -14.95
CA VAL A 70 -21.18 -18.66 -13.66
C VAL A 70 -19.79 -18.05 -13.59
N ASP A 71 -18.99 -18.19 -14.64
CA ASP A 71 -17.64 -17.61 -14.72
C ASP A 71 -17.68 -16.08 -14.69
N LYS A 72 -18.67 -15.47 -15.38
CA LYS A 72 -18.88 -14.01 -15.36
C LYS A 72 -19.26 -13.51 -13.96
N LEU A 73 -20.13 -14.24 -13.25
CA LEU A 73 -20.52 -13.89 -11.88
C LEU A 73 -19.34 -14.00 -10.91
N ILE A 74 -18.54 -15.06 -11.03
CA ILE A 74 -17.30 -15.23 -10.25
C ILE A 74 -16.32 -14.11 -10.58
N ALA A 75 -16.19 -13.73 -11.85
CA ALA A 75 -15.35 -12.63 -12.30
C ALA A 75 -15.81 -11.28 -11.74
N MET A 76 -17.13 -11.02 -11.68
CA MET A 76 -17.68 -9.82 -11.03
C MET A 76 -17.37 -9.78 -9.54
N GLY A 77 -17.55 -10.88 -8.82
CA GLY A 77 -17.20 -10.97 -7.40
C GLY A 77 -15.70 -10.75 -7.18
N SER A 78 -14.87 -11.42 -7.99
CA SER A 78 -13.41 -11.30 -7.95
C SER A 78 -12.93 -9.89 -8.24
N LEU A 79 -13.53 -9.23 -9.25
CA LEU A 79 -13.26 -7.84 -9.60
C LEU A 79 -13.47 -6.92 -8.40
N TRP A 80 -14.62 -7.03 -7.73
CA TRP A 80 -14.93 -6.21 -6.56
C TRP A 80 -13.90 -6.39 -5.45
N VAL A 81 -13.56 -7.64 -5.14
CA VAL A 81 -12.56 -7.95 -4.11
C VAL A 81 -11.19 -7.38 -4.50
N TYR A 82 -10.71 -7.64 -5.71
CA TYR A 82 -9.40 -7.16 -6.15
C TYR A 82 -9.36 -5.64 -6.27
N ALA A 83 -10.43 -4.98 -6.71
CA ALA A 83 -10.51 -3.53 -6.79
C ALA A 83 -10.41 -2.87 -5.41
N ILE A 84 -11.19 -3.34 -4.43
CA ILE A 84 -11.14 -2.82 -3.06
C ILE A 84 -9.75 -3.03 -2.45
N LEU A 85 -9.19 -4.23 -2.59
CA LEU A 85 -7.85 -4.52 -2.07
C LEU A 85 -6.77 -3.67 -2.75
N THR A 86 -6.86 -3.46 -4.07
CA THR A 86 -5.94 -2.59 -4.83
C THR A 86 -5.97 -1.17 -4.29
N ILE A 87 -7.18 -0.61 -4.11
CA ILE A 87 -7.34 0.75 -3.57
C ILE A 87 -6.80 0.83 -2.15
N GLY A 88 -7.09 -0.16 -1.31
CA GLY A 88 -6.57 -0.24 0.07
C GLY A 88 -5.05 -0.27 0.12
N CYS A 89 -4.41 -1.15 -0.67
CA CYS A 89 -2.95 -1.22 -0.76
C CYS A 89 -2.34 0.06 -1.34
N GLY A 90 -2.98 0.65 -2.36
CA GLY A 90 -2.54 1.92 -2.94
C GLY A 90 -2.55 3.05 -1.90
N TRP A 91 -3.62 3.12 -1.10
CA TRP A 91 -3.74 4.09 -0.01
C TRP A 91 -2.67 3.90 1.06
N MET A 92 -2.42 2.66 1.50
CA MET A 92 -1.36 2.37 2.47
C MET A 92 0.03 2.73 1.93
N THR A 93 0.26 2.54 0.64
CA THR A 93 1.50 2.98 -0.03
C THR A 93 1.65 4.50 0.05
N ILE A 94 0.61 5.27 -0.24
CA ILE A 94 0.63 6.74 -0.18
C ILE A 94 0.89 7.24 1.25
N LEU A 95 0.20 6.68 2.25
CA LEU A 95 0.42 7.02 3.65
C LEU A 95 1.86 6.71 4.10
N GLY A 96 2.37 5.56 3.68
CA GLY A 96 3.74 5.16 3.96
C GLY A 96 4.79 6.06 3.31
N LEU A 97 4.59 6.47 2.06
CA LEU A 97 5.44 7.44 1.37
C LEU A 97 5.42 8.81 2.05
N ARG A 98 4.24 9.26 2.50
CA ARG A 98 4.11 10.49 3.30
C ARG A 98 4.92 10.41 4.59
N TRP A 99 4.86 9.27 5.29
CA TRP A 99 5.68 9.07 6.48
C TRP A 99 7.18 9.12 6.16
N CYS A 100 7.61 8.46 5.07
CA CYS A 100 9.01 8.48 4.63
C CYS A 100 9.49 9.91 4.34
N TYR A 101 8.64 10.72 3.69
CA TYR A 101 8.93 12.14 3.46
C TYR A 101 9.15 12.90 4.78
N HIS A 102 8.28 12.72 5.78
CA HIS A 102 8.46 13.37 7.09
C HIS A 102 9.71 12.89 7.84
N LEU A 103 10.07 11.61 7.71
CA LEU A 103 11.32 11.09 8.27
C LEU A 103 12.54 11.78 7.65
N VAL A 104 12.58 11.90 6.33
CA VAL A 104 13.68 12.60 5.63
C VAL A 104 13.76 14.05 6.07
N LEU A 105 12.64 14.76 6.16
CA LEU A 105 12.60 16.13 6.66
C LEU A 105 13.18 16.25 8.08
N ALA A 106 12.81 15.34 8.98
CA ALA A 106 13.30 15.34 10.35
C ALA A 106 14.83 15.13 10.39
N ILE A 107 15.36 14.22 9.57
CA ILE A 107 16.81 13.98 9.47
C ILE A 107 17.53 15.23 8.96
N VAL A 108 17.02 15.86 7.89
CA VAL A 108 17.60 17.09 7.33
C VAL A 108 17.61 18.22 8.36
N GLN A 109 16.53 18.38 9.13
CA GLN A 109 16.46 19.39 10.20
C GLN A 109 17.49 19.11 11.32
N GLN A 110 17.68 17.85 11.72
CA GLN A 110 18.68 17.49 12.71
C GLN A 110 20.10 17.77 12.22
N LEU A 111 20.41 17.44 10.97
CA LEU A 111 21.71 17.74 10.36
C LEU A 111 21.98 19.24 10.30
N LYS A 112 20.98 20.04 9.93
CA LYS A 112 21.09 21.52 9.94
C LYS A 112 21.40 22.04 11.34
N MET A 113 20.65 21.63 12.36
CA MET A 113 20.90 22.06 13.73
C MET A 113 22.29 21.65 14.25
N GLN A 114 22.82 20.50 13.81
CA GLN A 114 24.19 20.09 14.16
C GLN A 114 25.25 20.94 13.46
N ALA A 115 25.04 21.27 12.18
CA ALA A 115 25.91 22.16 11.44
C ALA A 115 25.95 23.56 12.05
N ASP A 116 24.78 24.12 12.38
CA ASP A 116 24.67 25.44 13.02
C ASP A 116 25.40 25.49 14.37
N LYS A 117 25.31 24.42 15.17
CA LYS A 117 26.03 24.29 16.45
C LYS A 117 27.53 24.14 16.29
N ALA A 118 28.01 23.57 15.18
CA ALA A 118 29.43 23.42 14.92
C ALA A 118 30.08 24.72 14.43
N LEU A 119 29.27 25.67 13.96
CA LEU A 119 29.68 26.99 13.49
C LEU A 119 29.60 28.09 14.57
N ALA A 120 29.02 27.78 15.73
CA ALA A 120 28.85 28.67 16.89
C ALA A 120 29.88 28.37 17.99
#